data_AF-X1E373-F1
#
_entry.id   AF-X1E373-F1
#
_cell.length_a   1.000
_cell.length_b   1.000
_cell.length_c   1.000
_cell.angle_alpha   90.00
_cell.angle_beta   90.00
_cell.angle_gamma   90.00
#
_symmetry.space_group_name_H-M   'P 1'
#
loop_
_entity.id
_entity.type
_entity.pdbx_description
1 polymer ?
#
loop_
_entity_poly.entity_id
_entity_poly.type
_entity_poly.pdbx_seq_one_letter_code
_entity_poly.pdbx_strand_id
1 'polypeptide(L)' 'PRAEVPVATVEVDFEGGGRIQGYMTEVDVDQITVGLPVEMTFRRYTLWEEIGLREGVYLYFWEAKPLRA' A
#
# COMPACT_ATOMS: atom_id res chain seq x y z
N PRO A 1 -3.99 -11.50 -13.53
CA PRO A 1 -2.53 -11.29 -13.39
C PRO A 1 -2.15 -11.34 -11.91
N ARG A 2 -1.49 -12.43 -11.51
CA ARG A 2 -0.90 -12.58 -10.17
C ARG A 2 0.05 -11.40 -9.97
N ALA A 3 -0.01 -10.72 -8.83
CA ALA A 3 0.98 -9.71 -8.47
C ALA A 3 2.36 -10.40 -8.44
N GLU A 4 3.10 -10.28 -9.54
CA GLU A 4 4.53 -10.55 -9.56
C GLU A 4 5.22 -9.36 -8.87
N VAL A 5 6.38 -9.62 -8.26
CA VAL A 5 7.18 -8.81 -7.32
C VAL A 5 6.68 -8.71 -5.85
N PRO A 6 7.61 -8.67 -4.86
CA PRO A 6 7.29 -8.80 -3.44
C PRO A 6 6.36 -7.68 -2.99
N VAL A 7 5.32 -8.09 -2.27
CA VAL A 7 4.34 -7.18 -1.69
C VAL A 7 4.81 -6.83 -0.28
N ALA A 8 5.03 -5.54 -0.02
CA ALA A 8 5.40 -5.06 1.30
C ALA A 8 4.15 -4.75 2.13
N THR A 9 3.85 -5.59 3.10
CA THR A 9 2.86 -5.29 4.15
C THR A 9 3.52 -4.39 5.20
N VAL A 10 2.84 -3.32 5.60
CA VAL A 10 3.36 -2.32 6.53
C VAL A 10 2.34 -1.99 7.61
N GLU A 11 2.85 -1.62 8.78
CA GLU A 11 2.09 -1.03 9.87
C GLU A 11 2.42 0.46 9.92
N VAL A 12 1.45 1.32 9.63
CA VAL A 12 1.64 2.78 9.58
C VAL A 12 1.05 3.42 10.82
N ASP A 13 1.90 4.10 11.58
CA ASP A 13 1.52 4.96 12.69
C ASP A 13 1.22 6.38 12.18
N PHE A 14 0.08 6.94 12.59
CA PHE A 14 -0.28 8.32 12.26
C PHE A 14 0.15 9.29 13.37
N GLU A 15 0.55 10.51 13.00
CA GLU A 15 1.00 11.54 13.96
C GLU A 15 -0.06 11.87 15.04
N GLY A 16 -1.35 11.85 14.67
CA GLY A 16 -2.48 12.05 15.59
C GLY A 16 -2.83 10.81 16.42
N GLY A 17 -2.07 9.72 16.30
CA GLY A 17 -2.38 8.42 16.89
C GLY A 17 -3.22 7.52 15.99
N GLY A 18 -3.30 6.24 16.36
CA GLY A 18 -3.90 5.19 15.54
C GLY A 18 -2.88 4.52 14.61
N ARG A 19 -3.21 3.29 14.21
CA ARG A 19 -2.37 2.46 13.35
C ARG A 19 -3.23 1.75 12.31
N ILE A 20 -2.73 1.67 11.09
CA ILE A 20 -3.34 0.87 10.02
C ILE A 20 -2.34 -0.13 9.49
N GLN A 21 -2.80 -1.37 9.30
CA GLN A 21 -2.11 -2.33 8.47
C GLN A 21 -2.50 -2.08 7.01
N GLY A 22 -1.50 -1.99 6.14
CA GLY A 22 -1.71 -1.77 4.71
C GLY A 22 -0.55 -2.27 3.88
N TYR A 23 -0.47 -1.75 2.66
CA TYR A 23 0.58 -2.09 1.70
C TYR A 23 1.39 -0.84 1.36
N MET A 24 2.69 -1.01 1.15
CA MET A 24 3.57 0.03 0.65
C MET A 24 3.82 -0.15 -0.84
N THR A 25 3.83 0.96 -1.56
CA THR A 25 4.09 1.02 -3.00
C THR A 25 5.13 2.08 -3.33
N GLU A 26 5.64 2.07 -4.56
CA GLU A 26 6.62 3.04 -5.07
C GLU A 26 7.93 3.07 -4.27
N VAL A 27 8.39 1.90 -3.82
CA VAL A 27 9.65 1.70 -3.12
C VAL A 27 10.24 0.35 -3.50
N ASP A 28 11.56 0.25 -3.51
CA ASP A 28 12.23 -1.04 -3.55
C ASP A 28 12.18 -1.67 -2.15
N VAL A 29 11.87 -2.97 -2.05
CA VAL A 29 11.62 -3.64 -0.76
C VAL A 29 12.84 -3.63 0.17
N ASP A 30 14.04 -3.57 -0.39
CA ASP A 30 15.30 -3.46 0.35
C ASP A 30 15.53 -2.07 0.98
N GLN A 31 14.80 -1.05 0.54
CA GLN A 31 14.85 0.30 1.11
C GLN A 31 13.84 0.51 2.25
N ILE A 32 12.97 -0.47 2.52
CA ILE A 32 11.96 -0.36 3.57
C ILE A 32 12.60 -0.59 4.93
N THR A 33 12.55 0.44 5.78
CA THR A 33 13.01 0.37 7.17
C THR A 33 11.92 0.85 8.13
N VAL A 34 11.91 0.33 9.35
CA VAL A 34 11.02 0.85 10.42
C VAL A 34 11.34 2.33 10.65
N GLY A 35 10.29 3.15 10.71
CA GLY A 35 10.42 4.60 10.88
C GLY A 35 10.61 5.39 9.58
N LEU A 36 10.62 4.73 8.41
CA LEU A 36 10.59 5.41 7.12
C LEU A 36 9.34 6.31 7.02
N PRO A 37 9.49 7.63 6.80
CA PRO A 37 8.34 8.52 6.65
C PRO A 37 7.53 8.18 5.39
N VAL A 38 6.21 8.13 5.54
CA VAL A 38 5.28 7.79 4.45
C VAL A 38 4.11 8.77 4.40
N GLU A 39 3.51 8.88 3.22
CA GLU A 39 2.21 9.48 3.01
C GLU A 39 1.19 8.41 2.62
N MET A 40 -0.04 8.54 3.11
CA MET A 40 -1.13 7.67 2.68
C MET A 40 -1.72 8.21 1.38
N THR A 41 -1.97 7.31 0.44
CA THR A 41 -2.50 7.63 -0.88
C THR A 41 -3.73 6.78 -1.14
N PHE A 42 -4.80 7.41 -1.63
CA PHE A 42 -6.02 6.70 -2.01
C PHE A 42 -5.92 6.28 -3.47
N ARG A 43 -5.88 4.96 -3.72
CA ARG A 43 -5.65 4.43 -5.07
C ARG A 43 -6.44 3.15 -5.32
N ARG A 44 -6.49 2.75 -6.59
CA ARG A 44 -7.13 1.49 -6.99
C ARG A 44 -6.34 0.34 -6.40
N TYR A 45 -7.04 -0.54 -5.69
CA TYR A 45 -6.44 -1.62 -4.93
C TYR A 45 -6.06 -2.77 -5.87
N THR A 46 -4.78 -2.88 -6.19
CA THR A 46 -4.27 -3.75 -7.28
C THR A 46 -4.15 -5.22 -6.84
N LEU A 47 -3.98 -5.49 -5.55
CA LEU A 47 -3.88 -6.86 -5.03
C LEU A 47 -5.16 -7.69 -5.22
N TRP A 48 -6.30 -7.03 -5.34
CA TRP A 48 -7.61 -7.68 -5.50
C TRP A 48 -8.25 -7.41 -6.87
N GLU A 49 -7.43 -6.94 -7.82
CA GLU A 49 -7.88 -6.58 -9.15
C GLU A 49 -8.54 -7.76 -9.87
N GLU A 50 -8.09 -9.01 -9.65
CA GLU A 50 -8.74 -10.20 -10.21
C GLU A 50 -10.17 -10.45 -9.69
N ILE A 51 -10.48 -10.07 -8.45
CA ILE A 51 -11.85 -10.21 -7.90
C ILE A 51 -12.73 -9.07 -8.42
N GLY A 52 -12.20 -7.83 -8.43
CA GLY A 52 -12.93 -6.66 -8.92
C GLY A 52 -13.28 -6.73 -10.42
N LEU A 53 -12.38 -7.30 -11.24
CA LEU A 53 -12.61 -7.48 -12.68
C LEU A 53 -13.69 -8.53 -12.98
N ARG A 54 -13.90 -9.53 -12.12
CA ARG A 54 -14.95 -10.55 -12.31
C ARG A 54 -16.35 -10.01 -12.00
N GLU A 55 -16.46 -9.07 -11.06
CA GLU A 55 -17.74 -8.53 -10.62
C GLU A 55 -18.04 -7.11 -11.15
N GLY A 56 -17.11 -6.50 -11.90
CA GLY A 56 -17.25 -5.13 -12.42
C GLY A 56 -17.15 -4.05 -11.33
N VAL A 57 -16.55 -4.38 -10.18
CA VAL A 57 -16.42 -3.49 -9.02
C VAL A 57 -14.95 -3.10 -8.85
N TYR A 58 -14.68 -1.80 -8.78
CA TYR A 58 -13.35 -1.29 -8.46
C TYR A 58 -13.26 -0.94 -6.98
N LEU A 59 -12.38 -1.63 -6.26
CA LEU A 59 -12.06 -1.30 -4.88
C LEU A 59 -10.94 -0.26 -4.87
N TYR A 60 -11.18 0.84 -4.16
CA TYR A 60 -10.17 1.83 -3.85
C TYR A 60 -9.88 1.78 -2.36
N PHE A 61 -8.60 1.80 -2.01
CA PHE A 61 -8.18 1.73 -0.62
C PHE A 61 -6.94 2.60 -0.40
N TRP A 62 -6.64 2.82 0.87
CA TRP A 62 -5.46 3.56 1.30
C TRP A 62 -4.22 2.67 1.23
N GLU A 63 -3.18 3.15 0.55
CA GLU A 63 -1.86 2.51 0.50
C GLU A 63 -0.77 3.52 0.88
N ALA A 64 0.28 3.03 1.53
CA ALA A 64 1.41 3.84 1.95
C ALA A 64 2.38 4.05 0.78
N LYS A 65 2.94 5.25 0.71
CA LYS A 65 3.98 5.63 -0.24
C LYS A 65 5.10 6.33 0.54
N PRO A 66 6.38 6.01 0.33
CA PRO A 66 7.46 6.77 0.95
C PRO A 66 7.39 8.25 0.58
N LEU A 67 7.62 9.12 1.56
CA LEU A 67 7.90 10.52 1.27
C LEU A 67 9.22 10.58 0.50
N ARG A 68 9.17 11.02 -0.76
CA ARG A 68 10.38 11.24 -1.56
C ARG A 68 11.16 12.40 -0.94
N ALA A 69 12.48 12.24 -0.80
CA ALA A 69 13.40 13.35 -0.56
C ALA A 69 13.52 14.24 -1.81
#